data_AF-A0A537C135-F1
#
_entry.id   AF-A0A537C135-F1
#
_cell.length_a   1.000
_cell.length_b   1.000
_cell.length_c   1.000
_cell.angle_alpha   90.00
_cell.angle_beta   90.00
_cell.angle_gamma   90.00
#
_symmetry.space_group_name_H-M   'P 1'
#
loop_
_entity.id
_entity.type
_entity.pdbx_description
1 polymer ?
#
loop_
_entity_poly.entity_id
_entity_poly.type
_entity_poly.pdbx_seq_one_letter_code
_entity_poly.pdbx_strand_id
1 'polypeptide(L)'
;MKQLYASLIAVFFLLPLSAAAGGVPWGEPNNTSGRFIVLSSYNNQAVFDSETGLVWEQSPRTAPQGWNNAQFSCNDKTVGNRKGWRLPTIQELASLVDGDPANTSSPRLPPGHPFSNVQSSFYWSATTYAANASFTWGVHFANGNVFANSGANSEW
;
A
#
# COMPACT_ATOMS: atom_id res chain seq x y z
N MET A 1 -47.19 -30.42 -35.20
CA MET A 1 -46.15 -30.45 -34.13
C MET A 1 -44.97 -29.63 -34.63
N LYS A 2 -44.84 -28.38 -34.17
CA LYS A 2 -43.74 -27.87 -33.29
C LYS A 2 -42.33 -28.09 -33.90
N GLN A 3 -41.41 -27.14 -34.09
CA GLN A 3 -41.29 -25.68 -33.95
C GLN A 3 -40.03 -25.25 -34.75
N LEU A 4 -40.01 -23.99 -35.23
CA LEU A 4 -38.88 -23.25 -35.81
C LEU A 4 -38.09 -22.53 -34.69
N TYR A 5 -36.76 -22.46 -34.75
CA TYR A 5 -35.90 -21.37 -34.20
C TYR A 5 -34.55 -21.44 -34.96
N ALA A 6 -34.16 -20.54 -35.87
CA ALA A 6 -33.91 -19.09 -35.79
C ALA A 6 -32.82 -18.72 -34.76
N SER A 7 -31.61 -18.47 -35.26
CA SER A 7 -30.47 -17.93 -34.52
C SER A 7 -30.83 -16.62 -33.82
N LEU A 8 -30.47 -16.50 -32.55
CA LEU A 8 -30.43 -15.22 -31.85
C LEU A 8 -29.10 -15.10 -31.11
N ILE A 9 -28.35 -14.10 -31.56
CA ILE A 9 -27.17 -13.52 -30.95
C ILE A 9 -27.52 -13.18 -29.49
N ALA A 10 -26.79 -13.76 -28.55
CA ALA A 10 -26.83 -13.30 -27.16
C ALA A 10 -26.13 -11.93 -27.11
N VAL A 11 -26.94 -10.88 -27.18
CA VAL A 11 -26.55 -9.53 -26.77
C VAL A 11 -26.31 -9.59 -25.26
N PHE A 12 -25.05 -9.59 -24.85
CA PHE A 12 -24.70 -9.37 -23.44
C PHE A 12 -25.14 -7.94 -23.08
N PHE A 13 -26.26 -7.84 -22.36
CA PHE A 13 -26.69 -6.61 -21.74
C PHE A 13 -25.62 -6.19 -20.72
N LEU A 14 -24.94 -5.09 -21.01
CA LEU A 14 -24.24 -4.27 -20.03
C LEU A 14 -25.24 -3.86 -18.95
N LEU A 15 -25.08 -4.42 -17.75
CA LEU A 15 -25.54 -3.75 -16.55
C LEU A 15 -24.31 -3.04 -15.95
N PRO A 16 -24.36 -1.72 -15.75
CA PRO A 16 -23.34 -1.08 -14.95
C PRO A 16 -23.57 -1.57 -13.51
N LEU A 17 -22.62 -2.32 -12.95
CA LEU A 17 -22.59 -2.46 -11.50
C LEU A 17 -22.05 -1.14 -10.95
N SER A 18 -22.95 -0.15 -10.85
CA SER A 18 -22.75 0.95 -9.91
C SER A 18 -22.82 0.31 -8.53
N ALA A 19 -21.67 -0.05 -7.99
CA ALA A 19 -21.55 -0.33 -6.58
C ALA A 19 -21.90 0.97 -5.87
N ALA A 20 -23.07 0.99 -5.23
CA ALA A 20 -23.53 2.05 -4.37
C ALA A 20 -22.39 2.46 -3.42
N ALA A 21 -22.09 3.75 -3.41
CA ALA A 21 -21.22 4.39 -2.43
C ALA A 21 -21.82 4.20 -1.03
N GLY A 22 -21.55 3.05 -0.41
CA GLY A 22 -21.51 2.95 1.03
C GLY A 22 -20.30 3.75 1.47
N GLY A 23 -20.54 4.98 1.93
CA GLY A 23 -19.48 5.91 2.33
C GLY A 23 -18.50 5.21 3.28
N VAL A 24 -17.26 5.06 2.81
CA VAL A 24 -16.15 4.68 3.69
C VAL A 24 -16.05 5.79 4.74
N PRO A 25 -15.90 5.49 6.04
CA PRO A 25 -15.92 6.51 7.12
C PRO A 25 -14.81 7.57 7.04
N TRP A 26 -13.94 7.48 6.04
CA TRP A 26 -12.77 8.34 5.85
C TRP A 26 -13.08 9.22 4.63
N GLY A 27 -13.12 10.54 4.86
CA GLY A 27 -13.68 11.53 3.94
C GLY A 27 -13.24 11.46 2.48
N GLU A 28 -14.02 12.14 1.62
CA GLU A 28 -13.99 12.04 0.15
C GLU A 28 -12.58 12.11 -0.47
N PRO A 29 -12.26 11.20 -1.42
CA PRO A 29 -11.05 11.22 -2.24
C PRO A 29 -10.84 12.55 -2.99
N ASN A 30 -9.80 13.31 -2.64
CA ASN A 30 -9.36 14.42 -3.48
C ASN A 30 -8.40 13.90 -4.56
N ASN A 31 -8.95 13.24 -5.60
CA ASN A 31 -8.39 12.93 -6.94
C ASN A 31 -8.92 11.54 -7.42
N THR A 32 -10.01 11.52 -8.18
CA THR A 32 -10.86 10.34 -8.46
C THR A 32 -10.44 9.48 -9.66
N SER A 33 -9.15 9.35 -9.96
CA SER A 33 -8.71 8.30 -10.90
C SER A 33 -7.27 7.87 -10.62
N GLY A 34 -7.09 6.99 -9.64
CA GLY A 34 -5.80 6.38 -9.33
C GLY A 34 -5.88 5.42 -8.15
N ARG A 35 -4.99 4.42 -8.13
CA ARG A 35 -4.86 3.46 -7.02
C ARG A 35 -4.74 4.17 -5.67
N PHE A 36 -3.94 5.23 -5.62
CA PHE A 36 -3.60 5.97 -4.40
C PHE A 36 -4.37 7.28 -4.29
N ILE A 37 -5.07 7.46 -3.18
CA ILE A 37 -5.94 8.59 -2.90
C ILE A 37 -5.45 9.30 -1.64
N VAL A 38 -5.14 10.59 -1.74
CA VAL A 38 -4.77 11.39 -0.55
C VAL A 38 -6.02 11.69 0.29
N LEU A 39 -5.96 11.40 1.58
CA LEU A 39 -7.06 11.60 2.51
C LEU A 39 -6.99 12.99 3.15
N SER A 40 -7.91 13.87 2.75
CA SER A 40 -8.05 15.23 3.32
C SER A 40 -8.42 15.21 4.80
N SER A 41 -9.21 14.22 5.22
CA SER A 41 -9.57 13.97 6.63
C SER A 41 -8.37 13.62 7.53
N TYR A 42 -7.22 13.31 6.94
CA TYR A 42 -5.95 13.03 7.62
C TYR A 42 -4.95 14.18 7.41
N ASN A 43 -5.42 15.41 7.24
CA ASN A 43 -4.59 16.59 6.89
C ASN A 43 -3.70 16.37 5.66
N ASN A 44 -4.12 15.54 4.71
CA ASN A 44 -3.34 15.10 3.55
C ASN A 44 -2.04 14.33 3.90
N GLN A 45 -1.92 13.81 5.13
CA GLN A 45 -0.75 13.04 5.59
C GLN A 45 -0.94 11.53 5.47
N ALA A 46 -2.07 11.08 4.93
CA ALA A 46 -2.37 9.68 4.70
C ALA A 46 -2.87 9.44 3.27
N VAL A 47 -2.61 8.23 2.78
CA VAL A 47 -2.92 7.79 1.42
C VAL A 47 -3.71 6.50 1.51
N PHE A 48 -4.94 6.50 1.02
CA PHE A 48 -5.73 5.28 0.84
C PHE A 48 -5.30 4.57 -0.45
N ASP A 49 -4.98 3.29 -0.34
CA ASP A 49 -4.70 2.41 -1.45
C ASP A 49 -5.96 1.59 -1.78
N SER A 50 -6.60 1.91 -2.89
CA SER A 50 -7.85 1.28 -3.32
C SER A 50 -7.68 -0.18 -3.80
N GLU A 51 -6.46 -0.63 -4.11
CA GLU A 51 -6.20 -2.04 -4.47
C GLU A 51 -6.14 -2.94 -3.22
N THR A 52 -5.56 -2.44 -2.13
CA THR A 52 -5.35 -3.22 -0.90
C THR A 52 -6.34 -2.90 0.21
N GLY A 53 -7.04 -1.77 0.12
CA GLY A 53 -7.90 -1.25 1.18
C GLY A 53 -7.13 -0.66 2.37
N LEU A 54 -5.82 -0.51 2.26
CA LEU A 54 -4.96 -0.01 3.33
C LEU A 54 -4.86 1.51 3.30
N VAL A 55 -4.58 2.09 4.48
CA VAL A 55 -4.21 3.50 4.62
C VAL A 55 -2.75 3.57 5.02
N TRP A 56 -1.97 4.26 4.21
CA TRP A 56 -0.54 4.44 4.34
C TRP A 56 -0.21 5.85 4.83
N GLU A 57 0.85 5.98 5.60
CA GLU A 57 1.44 7.29 5.84
C GLU A 57 1.98 7.85 4.51
N GLN A 58 1.66 9.10 4.19
CA GLN A 58 2.13 9.74 2.95
C GLN A 58 3.66 9.92 2.97
N SER A 59 4.25 10.10 4.14
CA SER A 59 5.68 10.42 4.33
C SER A 59 6.31 9.51 5.39
N PRO A 60 6.84 8.33 5.02
CA PRO A 60 7.41 7.41 6.00
C PRO A 60 8.63 8.00 6.70
N ARG A 61 8.93 7.47 7.89
CA ARG A 61 10.11 7.88 8.64
C ARG A 61 11.37 7.34 7.98
N THR A 62 12.36 8.20 7.83
CA THR A 62 13.63 7.87 7.17
C THR A 62 14.80 7.67 8.14
N ALA A 63 14.62 8.04 9.42
CA ALA A 63 15.64 7.85 10.44
C ALA A 63 15.74 6.35 10.81
N PRO A 64 16.87 5.68 10.55
CA PRO A 64 16.99 4.24 10.78
C PRO A 64 16.88 3.88 12.25
N GLN A 65 16.17 2.80 12.55
CA GLN A 65 16.07 2.28 13.91
C GLN A 65 15.96 0.75 13.94
N GLY A 66 16.23 0.19 15.12
CA GLY A 66 16.06 -1.24 15.36
C GLY A 66 14.60 -1.67 15.21
N TRP A 67 14.37 -2.90 14.77
CA TRP A 67 13.03 -3.41 14.46
C TRP A 67 12.01 -3.27 15.60
N ASN A 68 12.42 -3.52 16.84
CA ASN A 68 11.55 -3.33 18.01
C ASN A 68 11.15 -1.86 18.18
N ASN A 69 12.10 -0.94 18.06
CA ASN A 69 11.83 0.50 18.13
C ASN A 69 10.92 0.94 16.98
N ALA A 70 11.10 0.41 15.76
CA ALA A 70 10.23 0.72 14.63
C ALA A 70 8.77 0.35 14.90
N GLN A 71 8.51 -0.81 15.54
CA GLN A 71 7.15 -1.18 15.95
C GLN A 71 6.58 -0.19 16.96
N PHE A 72 7.33 0.16 18.01
CA PHE A 72 6.86 1.12 19.01
C PHE A 72 6.65 2.51 18.40
N SER A 73 7.56 2.96 17.53
CA SER A 73 7.48 4.21 16.77
C SER A 73 6.18 4.27 15.97
N CYS A 74 5.84 3.20 15.24
CA CYS A 74 4.57 3.16 14.51
C CYS A 74 3.37 3.14 15.45
N ASN A 75 3.39 2.38 16.54
CA ASN A 75 2.23 2.31 17.43
C ASN A 75 1.95 3.62 18.18
N ASP A 76 2.99 4.39 18.50
CA ASP A 76 2.86 5.64 19.27
C ASP A 76 2.65 6.89 18.40
N LYS A 77 3.07 6.85 17.11
CA LYS A 77 2.97 8.03 16.23
C LYS A 77 1.52 8.48 16.03
N THR A 78 1.38 9.80 15.94
CA THR A 78 0.13 10.47 15.57
C THR A 78 0.37 11.22 14.27
N VAL A 79 -0.27 10.76 13.20
CA VAL A 79 -0.13 11.32 11.85
C VAL A 79 -1.51 11.58 11.29
N GLY A 80 -1.71 12.75 10.68
CA GLY A 80 -3.02 13.14 10.16
C GLY A 80 -4.11 13.19 11.24
N ASN A 81 -3.77 13.61 12.46
CA ASN A 81 -4.65 13.60 13.64
C ASN A 81 -5.17 12.20 14.03
N ARG A 82 -4.47 11.13 13.65
CA ARG A 82 -4.89 9.74 13.92
C ARG A 82 -3.74 8.93 14.51
N LYS A 83 -4.10 8.06 15.46
CA LYS A 83 -3.25 7.02 16.06
C LYS A 83 -3.60 5.64 15.46
N GLY A 84 -2.85 4.62 15.87
CA GLY A 84 -3.11 3.23 15.48
C GLY A 84 -2.34 2.78 14.24
N TRP A 85 -1.28 3.52 13.89
CA TRP A 85 -0.34 3.09 12.86
C TRP A 85 0.41 1.85 13.34
N ARG A 86 0.80 0.99 12.39
CA ARG A 86 1.56 -0.23 12.65
C ARG A 86 2.56 -0.43 11.53
N LEU A 87 3.59 -1.24 11.78
CA LEU A 87 4.38 -1.75 10.69
C LEU A 87 3.49 -2.60 9.75
N PRO A 88 3.68 -2.49 8.43
CA PRO A 88 3.03 -3.36 7.46
C PRO A 88 3.63 -4.76 7.52
N THR A 89 2.86 -5.77 7.16
CA THR A 89 3.39 -7.11 6.85
C THR A 89 4.23 -7.05 5.58
N ILE A 90 5.04 -8.09 5.35
CA ILE A 90 5.90 -8.15 4.16
C ILE A 90 5.09 -8.10 2.86
N GLN A 91 3.89 -8.71 2.82
CA GLN A 91 3.03 -8.69 1.64
C GLN A 91 2.44 -7.30 1.40
N GLU A 92 1.98 -6.63 2.46
CA GLU A 92 1.45 -5.27 2.38
C GLU A 92 2.54 -4.31 1.90
N LEU A 93 3.74 -4.38 2.48
CA LEU A 93 4.85 -3.50 2.11
C LEU A 93 5.32 -3.75 0.67
N ALA A 94 5.41 -5.02 0.26
CA ALA A 94 5.77 -5.39 -1.11
C ALA A 94 4.72 -4.93 -2.13
N SER A 95 3.46 -4.80 -1.74
CA SER A 95 2.39 -4.30 -2.63
C SER A 95 2.62 -2.86 -3.10
N LEU A 96 3.40 -2.06 -2.37
CA LEU A 96 3.76 -0.69 -2.75
C LEU A 96 4.86 -0.63 -3.81
N VAL A 97 5.57 -1.74 -4.06
CA VAL A 97 6.64 -1.77 -5.05
C VAL A 97 6.06 -1.91 -6.45
N ASP A 98 6.53 -1.09 -7.38
CA ASP A 98 6.24 -1.30 -8.79
C ASP A 98 7.11 -2.43 -9.36
N GLY A 99 6.43 -3.50 -9.77
CA GLY A 99 7.04 -4.70 -10.37
C GLY A 99 7.35 -4.58 -11.85
N ASP A 100 7.00 -3.47 -12.52
CA ASP A 100 7.29 -3.29 -13.94
C ASP A 100 8.81 -3.26 -14.18
N PRO A 101 9.36 -4.18 -14.99
CA PRO A 101 10.79 -4.16 -15.34
C PRO A 101 11.20 -2.89 -16.10
N ALA A 102 10.27 -2.22 -16.79
CA ALA A 102 10.51 -0.96 -17.49
C ALA A 102 10.57 0.24 -16.54
N ASN A 103 10.04 0.12 -15.31
CA ASN A 103 10.19 1.18 -14.31
C ASN A 103 11.64 1.23 -13.82
N THR A 104 12.33 2.33 -14.13
CA THR A 104 13.71 2.61 -13.71
C THR A 104 13.79 3.57 -12.53
N SER A 105 12.66 3.94 -11.94
CA SER A 105 12.59 4.81 -10.75
C SER A 105 13.25 4.17 -9.54
N SER A 106 13.80 5.02 -8.69
CA SER A 106 14.36 4.65 -7.41
C SER A 106 13.96 5.74 -6.40
N PRO A 107 13.04 5.46 -5.46
CA PRO A 107 12.42 4.17 -5.17
C PRO A 107 11.44 3.68 -6.27
N ARG A 108 11.28 2.36 -6.38
CA ARG A 108 10.35 1.69 -7.30
C ARG A 108 8.92 1.74 -6.75
N LEU A 109 8.23 2.83 -7.00
CA LEU A 109 6.83 3.03 -6.65
C LEU A 109 5.97 3.17 -7.92
N PRO A 110 4.67 2.81 -7.89
CA PRO A 110 3.80 2.93 -9.06
C PRO A 110 3.72 4.38 -9.55
N PRO A 111 3.72 4.62 -10.87
CA PRO A 111 3.63 5.96 -11.43
C PRO A 111 2.45 6.76 -10.88
N GLY A 112 2.67 8.05 -10.59
CA GLY A 112 1.63 8.94 -10.07
C GLY A 112 1.31 8.75 -8.58
N HIS A 113 2.12 7.99 -7.83
CA HIS A 113 1.94 7.87 -6.38
C HIS A 113 2.05 9.22 -5.66
N PRO A 114 1.29 9.45 -4.57
CA PRO A 114 1.35 10.67 -3.77
C PRO A 114 2.36 10.62 -2.61
N PHE A 115 3.10 9.52 -2.44
CA PHE A 115 4.09 9.38 -1.36
C PHE A 115 5.25 10.37 -1.50
N SER A 116 5.71 10.89 -0.36
CA SER A 116 6.84 11.82 -0.26
C SER A 116 7.90 11.26 0.69
N ASN A 117 9.15 11.73 0.60
CA ASN A 117 10.28 11.32 1.47
C ASN A 117 10.61 9.80 1.49
N VAL A 118 10.06 9.01 0.57
CA VAL A 118 10.39 7.59 0.46
C VAL A 118 11.84 7.44 -0.01
N GLN A 119 12.63 6.68 0.73
CA GLN A 119 14.04 6.44 0.42
C GLN A 119 14.19 5.17 -0.42
N SER A 120 15.20 5.12 -1.28
CA SER A 120 15.63 3.89 -1.97
C SER A 120 16.38 2.95 -1.03
N SER A 121 15.76 2.55 0.07
CA SER A 121 16.38 1.83 1.19
C SER A 121 15.55 0.62 1.61
N PHE A 122 16.06 -0.13 2.60
CA PHE A 122 15.33 -1.21 3.24
C PHE A 122 14.34 -0.67 4.26
N TYR A 123 13.10 -1.13 4.17
CA TYR A 123 12.03 -0.83 5.11
C TYR A 123 11.63 -2.09 5.88
N TRP A 124 11.52 -1.95 7.20
CA TRP A 124 11.07 -3.03 8.07
C TRP A 124 9.64 -3.45 7.77
N SER A 125 9.38 -4.76 7.83
CA SER A 125 8.03 -5.31 7.94
C SER A 125 7.77 -5.84 9.35
N ALA A 126 6.50 -6.05 9.70
CA ALA A 126 6.08 -6.75 10.91
C ALA A 126 6.32 -8.27 10.84
N THR A 127 6.71 -8.81 9.68
CA THR A 127 6.87 -10.26 9.49
C THR A 127 8.21 -10.75 10.03
N THR A 128 8.18 -11.57 11.08
CA THR A 128 9.37 -12.13 11.72
C THR A 128 10.10 -13.17 10.87
N TYR A 129 11.41 -13.33 11.05
CA TYR A 129 12.18 -14.40 10.41
C TYR A 129 12.26 -15.64 11.29
N ALA A 130 11.50 -16.69 10.96
CA ALA A 130 11.33 -17.87 11.80
C ALA A 130 12.63 -18.64 12.07
N ALA A 131 13.59 -18.65 11.13
CA ALA A 131 14.83 -19.38 11.27
C ALA A 131 15.83 -18.70 12.23
N ASN A 132 15.71 -17.38 12.44
CA ASN A 132 16.57 -16.65 13.36
C ASN A 132 15.91 -15.34 13.83
N ALA A 133 15.61 -15.27 15.12
CA ALA A 133 14.97 -14.11 15.75
C ALA A 133 15.82 -12.83 15.76
N SER A 134 17.12 -12.90 15.45
CA SER A 134 17.97 -11.72 15.26
C SER A 134 17.75 -11.01 13.92
N PHE A 135 17.02 -11.64 12.99
CA PHE A 135 16.70 -11.06 11.69
C PHE A 135 15.20 -10.84 11.56
N THR A 136 14.82 -9.92 10.67
CA THR A 136 13.43 -9.62 10.36
C THR A 136 13.30 -9.30 8.88
N TRP A 137 12.18 -9.70 8.28
CA TRP A 137 11.92 -9.42 6.89
C TRP A 137 11.63 -7.95 6.64
N GLY A 138 11.95 -7.52 5.42
CA GLY A 138 11.59 -6.21 4.90
C GLY A 138 11.75 -6.17 3.39
N VAL A 139 11.51 -4.98 2.84
CA VAL A 139 11.50 -4.75 1.39
C VAL A 139 12.47 -3.62 1.07
N HIS A 140 13.29 -3.83 0.04
CA HIS A 140 14.25 -2.84 -0.44
C HIS A 140 13.69 -2.05 -1.62
N PHE A 141 13.36 -0.77 -1.40
CA PHE A 141 12.61 0.01 -2.39
C PHE A 141 13.42 0.46 -3.60
N ALA A 142 14.74 0.28 -3.64
CA ALA A 142 15.51 0.54 -4.87
C ALA A 142 15.27 -0.51 -5.98
N ASN A 143 14.87 -1.73 -5.60
CA ASN A 143 14.81 -2.87 -6.52
C ASN A 143 13.66 -3.86 -6.25
N GLY A 144 12.90 -3.67 -5.17
CA GLY A 144 11.80 -4.55 -4.80
C GLY A 144 12.21 -5.84 -4.09
N ASN A 145 13.50 -6.02 -3.77
CA ASN A 145 13.96 -7.25 -3.15
C ASN A 145 13.39 -7.44 -1.75
N VAL A 146 13.02 -8.68 -1.45
CA VAL A 146 12.48 -9.11 -0.17
C VAL A 146 13.49 -10.03 0.50
N PHE A 147 14.04 -9.59 1.64
CA PHE A 147 15.05 -10.37 2.37
C PHE A 147 15.01 -10.09 3.88
N ALA A 148 15.57 -11.00 4.67
CA ALA A 148 15.70 -10.82 6.11
C ALA A 148 16.99 -10.08 6.43
N ASN A 149 16.90 -9.05 7.29
CA ASN A 149 18.05 -8.24 7.71
C ASN A 149 18.03 -8.03 9.24
N SER A 150 19.12 -7.51 9.79
CA SER A 150 19.26 -7.08 11.17
C SER A 150 19.79 -5.63 11.23
N GLY A 151 19.97 -5.07 12.43
CA GLY A 151 20.49 -3.71 12.60
C GLY A 151 19.42 -2.63 12.60
N ALA A 152 19.71 -1.46 12.01
CA ALA A 152 18.83 -0.30 11.98
C ALA A 152 18.41 0.04 10.55
N ASN A 153 17.11 0.12 10.30
CA ASN A 153 16.53 0.41 8.97
C ASN A 153 15.30 1.32 9.11
N SER A 154 14.80 1.83 7.99
CA SER A 154 13.66 2.75 7.92
C SER A 154 12.32 2.04 8.22
N GLU A 155 11.28 2.80 8.55
CA GLU A 155 9.92 2.29 8.74
C GLU A 155 8.84 3.07 7.99
N TRP A 156 7.75 2.37 7.66
CA TRP A 156 6.55 2.92 7.03
C TRP A 156 5.35 2.70 7.96
#